data_AF-A0A529NQM1-F1
#
_entry.id   AF-A0A529NQM1-F1
#
_cell.length_a   1.000
_cell.length_b   1.000
_cell.length_c   1.000
_cell.angle_alpha   90.00
_cell.angle_beta   90.00
_cell.angle_gamma   90.00
#
_symmetry.space_group_name_H-M   'P 1'
#
loop_
_entity.id
_entity.type
_entity.pdbx_description
1 polymer ?
#
loop_
_entity_poly.entity_id
_entity_poly.type
_entity_poly.pdbx_seq_one_letter_code
_entity_poly.pdbx_strand_id
1 'polypeptide(L)' 'MTDVDHELFLKSFFTRTDAEKTDEKRDAVQISRVYIVIAGGREQFVNLKFPASPTAEGSIVASTIADH' A
#
# COMPACT_ATOMS: atom_id res chain seq x y z
N MET A 1 -17.64 5.83 -9.54
CA MET A 1 -16.51 5.25 -8.80
C MET A 1 -15.25 5.84 -9.37
N THR A 2 -14.45 6.54 -8.59
CA THR A 2 -13.14 7.03 -9.04
C THR A 2 -12.24 5.81 -9.18
N ASP A 3 -11.95 5.46 -10.42
CA ASP A 3 -10.94 4.47 -10.77
C ASP A 3 -9.60 5.03 -10.27
N VAL A 4 -9.13 4.53 -9.12
CA VAL A 4 -7.88 4.99 -8.54
C VAL A 4 -6.78 4.31 -9.33
N ASP A 5 -6.09 5.07 -10.17
CA ASP A 5 -4.88 4.62 -10.85
C ASP A 5 -3.86 4.15 -9.80
N HIS A 6 -3.70 2.84 -9.76
CA HIS A 6 -2.87 2.16 -8.78
C HIS A 6 -1.40 2.52 -8.93
N GLU A 7 -0.91 2.69 -10.16
CA GLU A 7 0.47 3.10 -10.39
C GLU A 7 0.69 4.53 -9.93
N LEU A 8 -0.27 5.43 -10.17
CA LEU A 8 -0.21 6.80 -9.71
C LEU A 8 -0.25 6.91 -8.18
N PHE A 9 -1.12 6.12 -7.52
CA PHE A 9 -1.18 6.06 -6.06
C PHE A 9 0.16 5.58 -5.47
N LEU A 10 0.68 4.45 -5.94
CA LEU A 10 1.95 3.90 -5.46
C LEU A 10 3.08 4.91 -5.68
N LYS A 11 3.16 5.51 -6.86
CA LYS A 11 4.17 6.55 -7.15
C LYS A 11 4.05 7.72 -6.18
N SER A 12 2.83 8.19 -5.91
CA SER A 12 2.60 9.29 -4.97
C SER A 12 2.98 8.92 -3.54
N PHE A 13 2.62 7.70 -3.10
CA PHE A 13 2.98 7.15 -1.80
C PHE A 13 4.51 7.14 -1.61
N PHE A 14 5.26 6.48 -2.49
CA PHE A 14 6.72 6.41 -2.40
C PHE A 14 7.43 7.74 -2.59
N THR A 15 6.83 8.70 -3.30
CA THR A 15 7.41 10.05 -3.42
C THR A 15 7.27 10.85 -2.11
N ARG A 16 6.24 10.56 -1.31
CA ARG A 16 5.89 11.32 -0.11
C ARG A 16 6.34 10.66 1.19
N THR A 17 6.70 9.39 1.14
CA THR A 17 7.09 8.61 2.31
C THR A 17 8.41 7.89 2.07
N ASP A 18 9.26 7.84 3.08
CA ASP A 18 10.41 6.94 3.10
C ASP A 18 9.92 5.53 3.50
N ALA A 19 9.38 4.81 2.51
CA ALA A 19 8.73 3.51 2.71
C ALA A 19 9.65 2.35 2.32
N GLU A 20 9.94 1.47 3.27
CA GLU A 20 10.64 0.21 3.03
C GLU A 20 9.65 -0.97 3.04
N LYS A 21 9.69 -1.82 2.01
CA LYS A 21 8.82 -3.00 1.95
C LYS A 21 9.37 -4.09 2.87
N THR A 22 8.57 -4.55 3.82
CA THR A 22 8.95 -5.62 4.76
C THR A 22 8.32 -6.96 4.45
N ASP A 23 7.10 -6.96 3.88
CA ASP A 23 6.41 -8.20 3.52
C ASP A 23 5.51 -8.02 2.29
N GLU A 24 5.24 -9.13 1.60
CA GLU A 24 4.31 -9.20 0.47
C GLU A 24 3.59 -10.55 0.44
N LYS A 25 2.26 -10.49 0.46
CA LYS A 25 1.39 -11.63 0.19
C LYS A 25 0.60 -11.38 -1.09
N ARG A 26 0.70 -12.31 -2.03
CA ARG A 26 -0.04 -12.28 -3.30
C ARG A 26 -0.99 -13.47 -3.37
N ASP A 27 -2.23 -13.20 -3.76
CA ASP A 27 -3.18 -14.21 -4.20
C ASP A 27 -3.67 -13.89 -5.63
N ALA A 28 -4.61 -14.70 -6.13
CA ALA A 28 -5.10 -14.57 -7.51
C ALA A 28 -5.87 -13.27 -7.78
N VAL A 29 -6.37 -12.59 -6.74
CA VAL A 29 -7.27 -11.44 -6.83
C VAL A 29 -6.61 -10.18 -6.28
N GLN A 30 -5.79 -10.31 -5.24
CA GLN A 30 -5.27 -9.21 -4.46
C GLN A 30 -3.78 -9.40 -4.10
N ILE A 31 -3.10 -8.26 -3.95
CA ILE A 31 -1.77 -8.16 -3.37
C ILE A 31 -1.90 -7.35 -2.09
N SER A 32 -1.32 -7.85 -1.00
CA SER A 32 -1.15 -7.17 0.28
C SER A 32 0.34 -6.96 0.49
N ARG A 33 0.78 -5.73 0.69
CA ARG A 33 2.17 -5.38 0.99
C ARG A 33 2.25 -4.61 2.29
N VAL A 34 3.19 -5.02 3.14
CA VAL A 34 3.50 -4.30 4.38
C VAL A 34 4.74 -3.46 4.15
N TYR A 35 4.67 -2.21 4.57
CA TYR A 35 5.75 -1.25 4.53
C TYR A 35 6.03 -0.72 5.93
N ILE A 36 7.29 -0.44 6.24
CA ILE A 36 7.66 0.49 7.30
C ILE A 36 7.80 1.87 6.65
N VAL A 37 7.13 2.88 7.19
CA VAL A 37 7.28 4.28 6.78
C VAL A 37 7.78 5.12 7.95
N ILE A 38 8.69 6.05 7.66
CA ILE A 38 9.10 7.06 8.64
C ILE A 38 8.24 8.32 8.45
N ALA A 39 7.38 8.61 9.41
CA ALA A 39 6.52 9.79 9.41
C ALA A 39 6.69 10.57 10.72
N GLY A 40 7.14 11.82 10.63
CA GLY A 40 7.35 12.67 11.82
C GLY A 40 8.36 12.10 12.82
N GLY A 41 9.38 11.37 12.33
CA GLY A 41 10.42 10.75 13.17
C GLY A 41 9.99 9.47 13.87
N ARG A 42 8.86 8.87 13.49
CA ARG A 42 8.37 7.59 14.01
C ARG A 42 8.23 6.58 12.89
N GLU A 43 8.64 5.35 13.17
CA GLU A 43 8.32 4.19 12.34
C GLU A 43 6.84 3.85 12.47
N GLN A 44 6.18 3.63 11.33
CA GLN A 44 4.82 3.12 11.26
C GLN A 44 4.75 2.00 10.26
N PHE A 45 4.02 0.94 10.61
CA PHE A 45 3.73 -0.13 9.67
C PHE A 45 2.46 0.22 8.89
N VAL A 46 2.53 0.15 7.56
CA VAL A 46 1.41 0.41 6.65
C VAL A 46 1.17 -0.84 5.82
N ASN A 47 -0.06 -1.36 5.88
CA ASN A 47 -0.52 -2.41 4.99
C ASN A 47 -1.28 -1.80 3.81
N LEU A 48 -0.75 -1.98 2.60
CA LEU A 48 -1.37 -1.61 1.34
C LEU A 48 -1.95 -2.85 0.66
N LYS A 49 -3.23 -2.77 0.31
CA LYS A 49 -3.99 -3.82 -0.36
C LYS A 49 -4.55 -3.31 -1.67
N PHE A 50 -4.25 -3.99 -2.77
CA PHE A 50 -4.63 -3.57 -4.12
C PHE A 50 -4.80 -4.77 -5.06
N PRO A 51 -5.55 -4.64 -6.17
CA PRO A 51 -5.80 -5.75 -7.09
C PRO A 51 -4.52 -6.39 -7.65
N ALA A 52 -4.55 -7.71 -7.86
CA ALA A 52 -3.41 -8.45 -8.41
C ALA A 52 -3.15 -8.16 -9.91
N SER A 53 -4.19 -7.71 -10.62
CA SER A 53 -4.11 -7.24 -12.01
C SER A 53 -4.36 -5.73 -12.09
N PRO A 54 -3.53 -4.97 -12.83
CA PRO A 54 -3.78 -3.54 -13.08
C PRO A 54 -5.09 -3.25 -13.82
N THR A 55 -5.63 -4.24 -14.54
CA THR A 55 -6.88 -4.13 -15.29
C THR A 55 -8.09 -4.66 -14.52
N ALA A 56 -7.88 -5.20 -13.31
CA ALA A 56 -8.98 -5.65 -12.47
C ALA A 56 -9.61 -4.45 -11.76
N GLU A 57 -10.92 -4.30 -11.92
CA GLU A 57 -11.68 -3.34 -11.12
C GLU A 57 -11.47 -3.63 -9.63
N GLY A 58 -11.12 -2.61 -8.86
CA GLY A 58 -10.91 -2.78 -7.43
C GLY A 58 -10.51 -1.50 -6.71
N SER A 59 -10.52 -1.56 -5.38
CA SER A 59 -10.16 -0.45 -4.52
C SER A 59 -8.78 -0.67 -3.89
N ILE A 60 -8.04 0.42 -3.70
CA ILE A 60 -6.84 0.42 -2.89
C ILE A 60 -7.23 0.72 -1.45
N VAL A 61 -6.80 -0.13 -0.54
CA VAL A 61 -7.00 0.06 0.90
C VAL A 61 -5.64 0.23 1.55
N ALA A 62 -5.45 1.36 2.23
CA ALA A 62 -4.30 1.62 3.06
C ALA A 62 -4.73 1.61 4.53
N SER A 63 -3.97 0.93 5.38
CA SER A 63 -4.22 0.89 6.82
C SER A 63 -2.91 0.95 7.57
N THR A 64 -2.88 1.70 8.67
CA THR A 64 -1.75 1.73 9.61
C THR A 64 -1.95 0.63 10.65
N ILE A 65 -0.89 -0.11 10.94
CA ILE A 65 -0.86 -1.09 12.03
C ILE A 65 -0.34 -0.35 13.26
N ALA A 66 -1.21 -0.13 14.24
CA ALA A 66 -0.80 0.35 15.56
C ALA A 66 -0.66 -0.87 16.48
N ASP A 67 0.44 -0.93 17.25
CA ASP A 67 0.52 -1.85 18.38
C ASP A 67 -0.59 -1.49 19.38
N HIS A 68 -1.36 -2.50 19.77
CA HIS A 68 -2.47 -2.41 20.72
C HIS A 68 -2.01 -2.63 22.16
#